data_AF-A0A9E2N0X8-F1
#
_entry.id   AF-A0A9E2N0X8-F1
#
_cell.length_a   1.000
_cell.length_b   1.000
_cell.length_c   1.000
_cell.angle_alpha   90.00
_cell.angle_beta   90.00
_cell.angle_gamma   90.00
#
_symmetry.space_group_name_H-M   'P 1'
#
loop_
_entity.id
_entity.type
_entity.pdbx_description
1 polymer ?
#
loop_
_entity_poly.entity_id
_entity_poly.type
_entity_poly.pdbx_seq_one_letter_code
_entity_poly.pdbx_strand_id
1 'polypeptide(L)' 'MHFHTLRHSFASALVQRGISLYAIKELVGHENIKTTQIYSHLQKQNLMDAVNLL' A
#
# COMPACT_ATOMS: atom_id res chain seq x y z
N MET A 1 17.06 -8.18 9.01
CA MET A 1 16.51 -7.94 7.64
C MET A 1 15.28 -8.77 7.28
N HIS A 2 14.96 -9.89 7.96
CA HIS A 2 13.85 -10.79 7.57
C HIS A 2 12.44 -10.20 7.76
N PHE A 3 12.16 -9.58 8.92
CA PHE A 3 10.87 -8.93 9.21
C PHE A 3 10.57 -7.72 8.33
N HIS A 4 11.61 -7.02 7.87
CA HIS A 4 11.45 -5.86 6.99
C HIS A 4 10.95 -6.32 5.61
N THR A 5 11.54 -7.38 5.04
CA THR A 5 11.09 -7.95 3.77
C THR A 5 9.66 -8.48 3.83
N LEU A 6 9.28 -9.20 4.89
CA LEU A 6 7.90 -9.67 5.09
C LEU A 6 6.91 -8.49 5.14
N ARG A 7 7.28 -7.43 5.86
CA ARG A 7 6.49 -6.20 5.95
C ARG A 7 6.29 -5.55 4.58
N HIS A 8 7.35 -5.50 3.77
CA HIS A 8 7.30 -4.99 2.40
C HIS A 8 6.40 -5.83 1.49
N SER A 9 6.53 -7.15 1.54
CA SER A 9 5.68 -8.06 0.76
C SER A 9 4.20 -7.94 1.18
N PHE A 10 3.92 -7.84 2.48
CA PHE A 10 2.56 -7.66 2.99
C PHE A 10 1.95 -6.32 2.55
N ALA A 11 2.66 -5.21 2.74
CA ALA A 11 2.19 -3.89 2.30
C ALA A 11 1.98 -3.82 0.77
N SER A 12 2.90 -4.41 -0.02
CA SER A 12 2.77 -4.44 -1.49
C SER A 12 1.52 -5.21 -1.94
N ALA A 13 1.23 -6.35 -1.31
CA ALA A 13 0.03 -7.14 -1.62
C ALA A 13 -1.26 -6.38 -1.29
N LEU A 14 -1.29 -5.62 -0.19
CA LEU A 14 -2.46 -4.81 0.17
C LEU A 14 -2.67 -3.64 -0.80
N VAL A 15 -1.59 -2.98 -1.25
CA VAL A 15 -1.71 -1.90 -2.26
C VAL A 15 -2.24 -2.43 -3.58
N GLN A 16 -1.73 -3.58 -4.04
CA GLN A 16 -2.20 -4.21 -5.28
C GLN A 16 -3.69 -4.57 -5.22
N ARG A 17 -4.20 -4.93 -4.04
CA ARG A 17 -5.63 -5.18 -3.79
C ARG A 17 -6.48 -3.90 -3.70
N GLY A 18 -5.90 -2.72 -3.92
CA GLY A 18 -6.61 -1.43 -3.89
C GLY A 18 -6.89 -0.90 -2.49
N ILE A 19 -6.24 -1.44 -1.45
CA ILE A 19 -6.42 -0.96 -0.09
C ILE A 19 -5.71 0.40 0.07
N SER A 20 -6.34 1.32 0.81
CA SER A 20 -5.81 2.66 1.03
C SER A 20 -4.47 2.61 1.80
N LEU A 21 -3.54 3.50 1.43
CA LEU A 21 -2.23 3.60 2.11
C LEU A 21 -2.38 3.93 3.60
N TYR A 22 -3.48 4.59 3.98
CA TYR A 22 -3.80 4.87 5.38
C TYR A 22 -4.11 3.60 6.15
N ALA A 23 -4.99 2.73 5.64
CA ALA A 23 -5.28 1.45 6.27
C ALA A 23 -4.02 0.57 6.35
N ILE A 24 -3.19 0.57 5.31
CA ILE A 24 -1.93 -0.20 5.29
C ILE A 24 -0.94 0.31 6.32
N LYS A 25 -0.82 1.64 6.49
CA LYS A 25 0.03 2.24 7.53
C LYS A 25 -0.34 1.73 8.93
N GLU A 26 -1.62 1.71 9.25
CA GLU A 26 -2.13 1.24 10.54
C GLU A 26 -1.92 -0.27 10.71
N LEU A 27 -2.20 -1.08 9.68
CA LEU A 27 -2.01 -2.54 9.70
C LEU A 27 -0.54 -2.96 9.86
N VAL A 28 0.37 -2.14 9.34
CA VAL A 28 1.81 -2.41 9.34
C VAL A 28 2.51 -1.77 10.55
N GLY A 29 1.83 -0.87 11.27
CA GLY A 29 2.35 -0.16 12.42
C GLY A 29 3.41 0.89 12.06
N HIS A 30 3.29 1.53 10.90
CA HIS A 30 4.19 2.62 10.54
C HIS A 30 3.79 3.90 11.27
N GLU A 31 4.70 4.48 12.06
CA GLU A 31 4.43 5.76 12.74
C GLU A 31 4.20 6.91 11.74
N ASN A 32 4.86 6.85 10.57
CA ASN A 32 4.79 7.88 9.55
C ASN A 32 4.24 7.34 8.23
N ILE A 33 3.25 8.02 7.65
CA ILE A 33 2.71 7.66 6.33
C ILE A 33 3.76 7.75 5.21
N LYS A 34 4.81 8.56 5.36
CA LYS A 34 5.91 8.67 4.38
C LYS A 34 6.58 7.33 4.09
N THR A 35 6.72 6.44 5.07
CA THR A 35 7.31 5.10 4.84
C THR A 35 6.35 4.19 4.08
N THR A 36 5.04 4.44 4.12
CA THR A 36 4.02 3.73 3.33
C THR A 36 3.85 4.35 1.95
N GLN A 37 4.16 5.63 1.76
CA GLN A 37 4.08 6.31 0.46
C GLN A 37 5.03 5.72 -0.59
N ILE A 38 6.07 4.99 -0.18
CA ILE A 38 6.95 4.27 -1.10
C ILE A 38 6.17 3.27 -1.96
N TYR A 39 5.03 2.75 -1.51
CA TYR A 39 4.20 1.81 -2.28
C TYR A 39 3.19 2.51 -3.20
N SER A 40 3.09 3.84 -3.17
CA SER A 40 2.12 4.60 -3.98
C SER A 40 2.26 4.32 -5.48
N HIS A 41 3.46 3.98 -5.97
CA HIS A 41 3.67 3.61 -7.35
C HIS A 41 2.92 2.34 -7.76
N LEU A 42 2.66 1.41 -6.83
CA LEU A 42 1.88 0.20 -7.08
C LEU A 42 0.38 0.50 -7.23
N GLN A 43 -0.08 1.61 -6.68
CA GLN A 43 -1.48 2.02 -6.70
C GLN A 43 -1.88 2.68 -8.03
N LYS A 44 -0.91 3.21 -8.80
CA LYS A 44 -1.15 3.85 -10.11
C LYS A 44 -1.81 2.93 -11.12
N GLN A 45 -1.65 1.61 -11.00
CA GLN A 45 -2.30 0.64 -11.87
C GLN A 45 -3.84 0.64 -11.70
N ASN A 46 -4.36 1.05 -10.53
CA ASN A 46 -5.79 0.96 -10.18
C ASN A 46 -6.56 2.29 -10.36
N LEU A 47 -5.91 3.37 -10.79
CA LEU A 47 -6.59 4.67 -10.95
C LEU A 47 -7.66 4.66 -12.04
N MET A 48 -7.43 3.89 -13.12
CA MET A 48 -8.43 3.73 -14.19
C MET A 48 -9.65 2.94 -13.69
N ASP A 49 -9.46 1.95 -12.82
CA ASP A 49 -10.56 1.17 -12.23
C ASP A 49 -11.43 2.03 -11.30
N ALA A 50 -10.84 2.96 -10.56
CA ALA A 50 -11.59 3.86 -9.69
C ALA A 50 -12.50 4.84 -10.48
N VAL A 51 -12.08 5.23 -11.68
CA VAL A 51 -12.87 6.11 -12.56
C VAL A 51 -13.92 5.32 -13.35
N ASN A 52 -13.63 4.08 -13.74
CA ASN A 52 -14.57 3.22 -14.46
C ASN A 52 -15.78 2.73 -13.63
N LEU A 53 -15.80 3.02 -12.32
CA LEU A 53 -16.91 2.71 -11.40
C LEU A 53 -17.94 3.84 -11.27
N LEU A 54 -17.76 4.96 -11.98
CA LEU A 54 -18.71 6.10 -12.08
C LEU A 54 -19.43 6.08 -13.42
#